data_AF-D5T303-F1
#
_entry.id   AF-D5T303-F1
#
_cell.length_a   1.000
_cell.length_b   1.000
_cell.length_c   1.000
_cell.angle_alpha   90.00
_cell.angle_beta   90.00
_cell.angle_gamma   90.00
#
_symmetry.space_group_name_H-M   'P 1'
#
loop_
_entity.id
_entity.type
_entity.pdbx_description
1 polymer ?
#
loop_
_entity_poly.entity_id
_entity_poly.type
_entity_poly.pdbx_seq_one_letter_code
_entity_poly.pdbx_strand_id
1 'polypeptide(L)'
;MFLIKTRSTRDTVRFYIEQGLLTPSKKAGKYNFTDQSVDDYQEIIALKQMGLSISAIKAIKKMHDEGCGTSEQRQQNTIIISEALDNVATELAVLNDRKKRLIAMKEQLEKTM
;
A
#
# COMPACT_ATOMS: atom_id res chain seq x y z
N MET A 1 3.81 23.02 -2.19
CA MET A 1 4.63 22.23 -3.12
C MET A 1 4.45 20.72 -2.92
N PHE A 2 4.47 20.19 -1.68
CA PHE A 2 4.28 18.75 -1.38
C PHE A 2 3.03 18.11 -2.02
N LEU A 3 1.82 18.61 -1.73
CA LEU A 3 0.56 18.04 -2.23
C LEU A 3 0.47 17.97 -3.77
N ILE A 4 1.12 18.92 -4.45
CA ILE A 4 1.18 18.95 -5.92
C ILE A 4 2.15 17.87 -6.41
N LYS A 5 3.33 17.76 -5.80
CA LYS A 5 4.33 16.73 -6.13
C LYS A 5 3.78 15.32 -5.91
N THR A 6 3.05 15.10 -4.82
CA THR A 6 2.51 13.77 -4.46
C THR A 6 1.13 13.48 -5.04
N ARG A 7 0.50 14.46 -5.72
CA ARG A 7 -0.88 14.38 -6.21
C ARG A 7 -1.85 13.88 -5.14
N SER A 8 -1.64 14.31 -3.90
CA SER A 8 -2.37 13.85 -2.72
C SER A 8 -3.35 14.90 -2.20
N THR A 9 -4.31 14.48 -1.39
CA THR A 9 -5.22 15.37 -0.67
C THR A 9 -4.71 15.66 0.74
N ARG A 10 -5.16 16.78 1.33
CA ARG A 10 -4.79 17.12 2.71
C ARG A 10 -5.19 16.03 3.69
N ASP A 11 -6.36 15.43 3.49
CA ASP A 11 -6.88 14.38 4.37
C ASP A 11 -6.06 13.10 4.27
N THR A 12 -5.65 12.71 3.05
CA THR A 12 -4.76 11.56 2.85
C THR A 12 -3.41 11.78 3.54
N VAL A 13 -2.83 12.97 3.40
CA VAL A 13 -1.56 13.30 4.05
C VAL A 13 -1.70 13.36 5.57
N ARG A 14 -2.77 13.97 6.08
CA ARG A 14 -3.06 14.00 7.53
C ARG A 14 -3.23 12.59 8.08
N PHE A 15 -3.96 11.73 7.38
CA PHE A 15 -4.12 10.33 7.77
C PHE A 15 -2.77 9.62 7.90
N TYR A 16 -1.87 9.76 6.92
CA TYR A 16 -0.54 9.15 7.02
C TYR A 16 0.33 9.74 8.13
N ILE A 17 0.16 11.03 8.47
CA ILE A 17 0.82 11.63 9.63
C ILE A 17 0.28 11.04 10.94
N GLU A 18 -1.05 10.93 11.07
CA GLU A 18 -1.70 10.33 12.25
C GLU A 18 -1.34 8.85 12.42
N GLN A 19 -1.12 8.14 11.32
CA GLN A 19 -0.62 6.77 11.34
C GLN A 19 0.88 6.64 11.63
N GLY A 20 1.61 7.76 11.75
CA GLY A 20 3.07 7.77 11.95
C GLY A 20 3.87 7.33 10.73
N LEU A 21 3.23 7.23 9.56
CA LEU A 21 3.87 6.86 8.31
C LEU A 21 4.62 8.04 7.69
N LEU A 22 4.11 9.25 7.88
CA LEU A 22 4.82 10.49 7.57
C LEU A 22 5.11 11.27 8.85
N THR A 23 6.34 11.74 9.02
CA THR A 23 6.78 12.46 10.21
C THR A 23 7.35 13.84 9.87
N PRO A 24 6.60 14.72 9.17
CA PRO A 24 7.10 16.04 8.80
C PRO A 24 7.36 16.90 10.04
N SER A 25 8.46 17.65 10.00
CA SER A 25 8.75 18.68 11.01
C SER A 25 7.66 19.76 11.04
N LYS A 26 7.46 20.42 12.19
CA LYS A 26 6.60 21.61 12.29
C LYS A 26 7.47 22.86 12.37
N LYS A 27 7.19 23.86 11.52
CA LYS A 27 7.85 25.17 11.53
C LYS A 27 6.79 26.25 11.60
N ALA A 28 6.82 27.07 12.66
CA ALA A 28 5.81 28.10 12.93
C ALA A 28 4.35 27.59 12.85
N GLY A 29 4.09 26.43 13.46
CA GLY A 29 2.74 25.82 13.50
C GLY A 29 2.30 25.14 12.20
N LYS A 30 3.10 25.17 11.12
CA LYS A 30 2.80 24.52 9.84
C LYS A 30 3.68 23.30 9.61
N TYR A 31 3.13 22.26 9.00
CA TYR A 31 3.93 21.13 8.54
C TYR A 31 4.90 21.56 7.45
N ASN A 32 6.16 21.19 7.64
CA ASN A 32 7.25 21.43 6.73
C ASN A 32 7.70 20.09 6.16
N PHE A 33 7.35 19.84 4.91
CA PHE A 33 7.70 18.65 4.14
C PHE A 33 8.98 18.92 3.34
N THR A 34 9.91 17.98 3.39
CA THR A 34 11.14 17.99 2.61
C THR A 34 10.98 17.15 1.35
N ASP A 35 12.00 17.11 0.50
CA ASP A 35 12.01 16.18 -0.63
C ASP A 35 12.05 14.71 -0.16
N GLN A 36 12.76 14.41 0.94
CA GLN A 36 12.69 13.09 1.59
C GLN A 36 11.24 12.71 1.96
N SER A 37 10.42 13.68 2.42
CA SER A 37 9.01 13.39 2.70
C SER A 37 8.22 12.96 1.47
N VAL A 38 8.63 13.41 0.27
CA VAL A 38 8.03 12.99 -0.99
C VAL A 38 8.43 11.55 -1.29
N ASP A 39 9.69 11.20 -1.10
CA ASP A 39 10.20 9.84 -1.31
C ASP A 39 9.51 8.85 -0.35
N ASP A 40 9.45 9.18 0.94
CA ASP A 40 8.74 8.39 1.95
C ASP A 40 7.26 8.19 1.57
N TYR A 41 6.61 9.23 1.04
CA TYR A 41 5.23 9.14 0.56
C TYR A 41 5.11 8.18 -0.63
N GLN A 42 6.03 8.26 -1.61
CA GLN A 42 5.99 7.36 -2.77
C GLN A 42 6.20 5.90 -2.37
N GLU A 43 7.08 5.62 -1.40
CA GLU A 43 7.26 4.27 -0.86
C GLU A 43 5.98 3.74 -0.21
N ILE A 44 5.32 4.54 0.62
CA ILE A 44 4.03 4.19 1.23
C ILE A 44 2.98 3.86 0.15
N ILE A 45 2.92 4.68 -0.91
CA ILE A 45 1.98 4.45 -2.01
C ILE A 45 2.33 3.19 -2.80
N ALA A 46 3.60 2.93 -3.08
CA ALA A 46 4.03 1.73 -3.77
C ALA A 46 3.66 0.46 -2.99
N LEU A 47 3.92 0.44 -1.67
CA LEU A 47 3.53 -0.68 -0.80
C LEU A 47 2.00 -0.86 -0.78
N LYS A 48 1.25 0.22 -0.68
CA LYS A 48 -0.23 0.17 -0.72
C LYS A 48 -0.76 -0.35 -2.04
N GLN A 49 -0.15 0.03 -3.16
CA GLN A 49 -0.53 -0.45 -4.50
C GLN A 49 -0.27 -1.95 -4.69
N MET A 50 0.69 -2.52 -3.96
CA MET A 50 0.92 -3.97 -3.91
C MET A 50 -0.09 -4.72 -3.03
N GLY A 51 -1.09 -4.03 -2.47
CA GLY A 51 -2.12 -4.65 -1.63
C GLY A 51 -1.76 -4.75 -0.15
N LEU A 52 -0.64 -4.15 0.29
CA LEU A 52 -0.30 -4.16 1.71
C LEU A 52 -1.25 -3.25 2.50
N SER A 53 -1.67 -3.75 3.66
CA SER A 53 -2.47 -2.99 4.61
C SER A 53 -1.64 -1.88 5.28
N ILE A 54 -2.32 -0.87 5.83
CA ILE A 54 -1.65 0.21 6.58
C ILE A 54 -0.86 -0.33 7.77
N SER A 55 -1.36 -1.37 8.46
CA SER A 55 -0.64 -2.00 9.57
C SER A 55 0.65 -2.69 9.11
N ALA A 56 0.63 -3.40 7.98
CA ALA A 56 1.81 -4.02 7.39
C ALA A 56 2.86 -2.97 6.99
N ILE A 57 2.43 -1.88 6.35
CA ILE A 57 3.32 -0.77 5.96
C ILE A 57 3.97 -0.14 7.20
N LYS A 58 3.21 0.04 8.30
CA LYS A 58 3.76 0.55 9.57
C LYS A 58 4.80 -0.40 10.15
N ALA A 59 4.57 -1.72 10.09
CA ALA A 59 5.51 -2.71 10.60
C ALA A 59 6.83 -2.72 9.81
N ILE A 60 6.76 -2.62 8.47
CA ILE A 60 7.93 -2.48 7.59
C ILE A 60 8.69 -1.20 7.94
N LYS A 61 7.99 -0.05 8.02
CA LYS A 61 8.62 1.23 8.34
C LYS A 61 9.31 1.22 9.70
N LYS A 62 8.66 0.68 10.73
CA LYS A 62 9.23 0.61 12.08
C LYS A 62 10.57 -0.15 12.08
N MET A 63 10.62 -1.31 11.46
CA MET A 63 11.87 -2.09 11.39
C MET A 63 12.95 -1.42 10.55
N HIS A 64 12.56 -0.70 9.50
CA HIS A 64 13.50 0.12 8.74
C HIS A 64 14.10 1.25 9.60
N ASP A 65 13.28 1.95 10.38
CA ASP A 65 13.73 3.06 11.21
C ASP A 65 14.57 2.59 12.43
N GLU A 66 14.26 1.42 13.00
CA GLU A 66 14.90 0.89 14.21
C GLU A 66 16.09 -0.06 13.95
N GLY A 67 16.12 -0.71 12.78
CA GLY A 67 17.02 -1.84 12.52
C GLY A 67 17.26 -2.09 11.03
N CYS A 68 17.55 -1.05 10.26
CA CYS A 68 17.83 -1.18 8.83
C CYS A 68 19.03 -2.12 8.58
N GLY A 69 18.86 -3.05 7.64
CA GLY A 69 19.90 -3.98 7.21
C GLY A 69 20.07 -5.22 8.09
N THR A 70 19.26 -5.39 9.14
CA THR A 70 19.34 -6.54 10.04
C THR A 70 18.70 -7.80 9.45
N SER A 71 19.08 -8.97 9.98
CA SER A 71 18.43 -10.25 9.65
C SER A 71 16.96 -10.25 10.04
N GLU A 72 16.63 -9.64 11.18
CA GLU A 72 15.30 -9.58 11.75
C GLU A 72 14.37 -8.75 10.86
N GLN A 73 14.85 -7.61 10.34
CA GLN A 73 14.10 -6.81 9.37
C GLN A 73 13.81 -7.63 8.10
N ARG A 74 14.83 -8.31 7.54
CA ARG A 74 14.65 -9.13 6.34
C ARG A 74 13.65 -10.25 6.56
N GLN A 75 13.72 -10.93 7.70
CA GLN A 75 12.81 -12.02 8.05
C GLN A 75 11.37 -11.50 8.20
N GLN A 76 11.16 -10.42 8.94
CA GLN A 76 9.83 -9.83 9.11
C GLN A 76 9.25 -9.35 7.77
N ASN A 77 10.03 -8.64 6.96
CA ASN A 77 9.57 -8.17 5.66
C ASN A 77 9.21 -9.36 4.74
N THR A 78 9.99 -10.45 4.79
CA THR A 78 9.69 -11.67 4.02
C THR A 78 8.35 -12.28 4.43
N ILE A 79 8.05 -12.33 5.73
CA ILE A 79 6.75 -12.83 6.23
C ILE A 79 5.61 -11.98 5.71
N ILE A 80 5.70 -10.65 5.86
CA ILE A 80 4.66 -9.71 5.41
C ILE A 80 4.40 -9.84 3.91
N ILE A 81 5.46 -9.96 3.11
CA ILE A 81 5.34 -10.10 1.66
C ILE A 81 4.76 -11.48 1.28
N SER A 82 5.13 -12.55 2.00
CA SER A 82 4.53 -13.87 1.79
C SER A 82 3.02 -13.85 2.03
N GLU A 83 2.57 -13.24 3.12
CA GLU A 83 1.14 -13.09 3.42
C GLU A 83 0.42 -12.27 2.34
N ALA A 84 1.06 -11.20 1.83
CA ALA A 84 0.51 -10.41 0.74
C ALA A 84 0.37 -11.23 -0.56
N LEU A 85 1.35 -12.07 -0.88
CA LEU A 85 1.31 -12.98 -2.04
C LEU A 85 0.16 -13.98 -1.93
N ASP A 86 -0.05 -14.57 -0.75
CA ASP A 86 -1.13 -15.53 -0.50
C ASP A 86 -2.52 -14.88 -0.66
N ASN A 87 -2.66 -13.64 -0.19
CA ASN A 87 -3.88 -12.86 -0.36
C ASN A 87 -4.15 -12.58 -1.84
N VAL A 88 -3.15 -12.12 -2.60
CA VAL A 88 -3.28 -11.88 -4.04
C VAL A 88 -3.63 -13.16 -4.79
N ALA A 89 -3.03 -14.29 -4.44
CA ALA A 89 -3.35 -15.59 -5.04
C ALA A 89 -4.81 -15.97 -4.80
N THR A 90 -5.32 -15.73 -3.59
CA THR A 90 -6.72 -15.97 -3.22
C THR A 90 -7.66 -15.06 -4.02
N GLU A 91 -7.36 -13.76 -4.12
CA GLU A 91 -8.14 -12.81 -4.92
C GLU A 91 -8.18 -13.19 -6.41
N LEU A 92 -7.05 -13.61 -6.98
CA LEU A 92 -6.97 -14.10 -8.35
C LEU A 92 -7.85 -15.34 -8.57
N ALA A 93 -7.86 -16.27 -7.63
CA ALA A 93 -8.72 -17.45 -7.71
C ALA A 93 -10.21 -17.07 -7.76
N VAL A 94 -10.63 -16.15 -6.89
CA VAL A 94 -12.01 -15.63 -6.86
C VAL A 94 -12.37 -14.89 -8.15
N LEU A 95 -11.49 -14.03 -8.64
CA LEU A 95 -11.73 -13.28 -9.88
C LEU A 95 -11.81 -14.21 -11.10
N ASN A 96 -10.96 -15.24 -11.18
CA ASN A 96 -10.99 -16.23 -12.24
C ASN A 96 -12.29 -17.05 -12.24
N ASP A 97 -12.76 -17.44 -11.06
CA ASP A 97 -14.03 -18.14 -10.90
C ASP A 97 -15.23 -17.25 -11.30
N ARG A 98 -15.23 -15.97 -10.90
CA ARG A 98 -16.22 -14.99 -11.37
C ARG A 98 -16.20 -14.83 -12.89
N LYS A 99 -15.02 -14.73 -13.50
CA LYS A 99 -14.84 -14.66 -14.96
C LYS A 99 -15.44 -15.86 -15.68
N LYS A 100 -15.20 -17.08 -15.18
CA LYS A 100 -15.76 -18.32 -15.75
C LYS A 100 -17.29 -18.30 -15.75
N ARG A 101 -17.91 -17.88 -14.63
CA ARG A 101 -19.38 -17.74 -14.56
C ARG A 101 -19.94 -16.75 -15.58
N LEU A 102 -19.29 -15.61 -15.74
CA LEU A 102 -19.70 -14.60 -16.73
C LEU A 102 -19.60 -15.12 -18.17
N ILE A 103 -18.55 -15.88 -18.48
CA ILE A 103 -18.39 -16.52 -19.80
C ILE A 103 -19.52 -17.53 -20.04
N ALA A 104 -19.78 -18.42 -19.08
CA ALA A 104 -20.84 -19.42 -19.20
C ALA A 104 -22.23 -18.77 -19.41
N MET A 105 -22.53 -17.69 -18.68
CA MET A 105 -23.77 -16.95 -18.84
C MET A 105 -23.89 -16.32 -20.25
N LYS A 106 -22.81 -15.74 -20.76
CA LYS A 106 -22.78 -15.19 -22.12
C LYS A 106 -23.09 -16.26 -23.17
N GLU A 107 -22.43 -17.42 -23.09
CA GLU A 107 -22.64 -18.53 -24.04
C GLU A 107 -24.08 -19.08 -24.00
N GLN A 108 -24.72 -19.11 -22.83
CA GLN A 108 -26.12 -19.50 -22.70
C GLN A 108 -27.05 -18.53 -23.41
N LEU A 109 -26.82 -17.22 -23.26
CA LEU A 109 -27.61 -16.19 -23.92
C LEU A 109 -27.46 -16.25 -25.45
N GLU A 110 -26.25 -16.51 -25.95
CA GLU A 110 -25.98 -16.63 -27.40
C GLU A 110 -26.63 -17.87 -28.04
N LYS A 111 -26.86 -18.95 -27.29
CA LYS A 111 -27.53 -20.17 -27.77
C LYS A 111 -29.06 -20.10 -27.75
N THR A 112 -29.62 -19.10 -27.07
CA THR A 112 -31.07 -18.92 -26.93
C THR A 112 -31.61 -17.90 -27.95
N MET A 113 -30.72 -17.29 -28.74
CA MET A 113 -31.03 -16.49 -29.94
C MET A 113 -30.86 -17.34 -31.19
#